data_AF-M0WXJ0-F1
#
_entry.id   AF-M0WXJ0-F1
#
_cell.length_a   1.000
_cell.length_b   1.000
_cell.length_c   1.000
_cell.angle_alpha   90.00
_cell.angle_beta   90.00
_cell.angle_gamma   90.00
#
_symmetry.space_group_name_H-M   'P 1'
#
loop_
_entity.id
_entity.type
_entity.pdbx_description
1 polymer ?
#
loop_
_entity_poly.entity_id
_entity_poly.type
_entity_poly.pdbx_seq_one_letter_code
_entity_poly.pdbx_strand_id
1 'polypeptide(L)'
;MESFTNGNVRLLKHERSIVAEDDLDRRWQEATGEAVSEVIFLSKHTAVSNRPALTVHPIGVPHLREDETPPQGGRPGWAAVPNPRIGPWLRLMQKVAADQGLVPEFEITLEATHHGPLTSTPTMFVEIGSTHEYWGRQDAAQAIALVLWKGLGLEEGNAVGTWLGSGEKVLLGIGGGHYAPRHMDIVIKDGVWVGHLLSGYSLPMDAPAQVNGKSSGEVGGMWKHSIQVSYEATKAGFPGGEVIAHLDQKSFKGWQKNAITSYLQEQNIRIGKPNDFLCTKI
;
A
#
# COMPACT_ATOMS: atom_id res chain seq x y z
N MET A 1 2.04 -8.59 26.20
CA MET A 1 1.89 -7.44 25.28
C MET A 1 1.13 -6.37 26.02
N GLU A 2 1.71 -5.19 26.17
CA GLU A 2 1.02 -4.05 26.76
C GLU A 2 0.00 -3.52 25.74
N SER A 3 -1.22 -3.22 26.18
CA SER A 3 -2.29 -2.72 25.31
C SER A 3 -3.08 -1.61 25.98
N PHE A 4 -3.46 -0.60 25.20
CA PHE A 4 -4.26 0.54 25.62
C PHE A 4 -5.59 0.55 24.85
N THR A 5 -6.62 1.15 25.44
CA THR A 5 -7.97 1.18 24.88
C THR A 5 -8.52 2.60 24.83
N ASN A 6 -9.22 2.92 23.73
CA ASN A 6 -10.07 4.10 23.62
C ASN A 6 -11.28 3.75 22.73
N GLY A 7 -12.45 3.55 23.35
CA GLY A 7 -13.65 3.08 22.65
C GLY A 7 -13.39 1.74 21.95
N ASN A 8 -13.53 1.71 20.61
CA ASN A 8 -13.28 0.53 19.78
C ASN A 8 -11.86 0.45 19.23
N VAL A 9 -10.97 1.37 19.62
CA VAL A 9 -9.57 1.38 19.21
C VAL A 9 -8.72 0.69 20.28
N ARG A 10 -7.77 -0.14 19.81
CA ARG A 10 -6.76 -0.80 20.63
C ARG A 10 -5.39 -0.37 20.13
N LEU A 11 -4.53 0.09 21.04
CA LEU A 11 -3.12 0.36 20.75
C LEU A 11 -2.29 -0.72 21.40
N LEU A 12 -1.59 -1.51 20.58
CA LEU A 12 -0.76 -2.63 21.03
C LEU A 12 0.70 -2.20 20.96
N LYS A 13 1.44 -2.44 22.04
CA LYS A 13 2.88 -2.22 22.09
C LYS A 13 3.61 -3.55 22.01
N HIS A 14 4.29 -3.76 20.89
CA HIS A 14 5.07 -4.95 20.60
C HIS A 14 6.50 -4.84 21.14
N GLU A 15 7.05 -5.97 21.57
CA GLU A 15 8.46 -6.08 21.98
C GLU A 15 9.34 -6.65 20.86
N ARG A 16 8.71 -7.24 19.83
CA ARG A 16 9.39 -7.82 18.67
C ARG A 16 9.26 -6.91 17.47
N SER A 17 10.03 -7.22 16.42
CA SER A 17 9.88 -6.56 15.12
C SER A 17 8.46 -6.74 14.60
N ILE A 18 7.83 -5.63 14.15
CA ILE A 18 6.45 -5.63 13.64
C ILE A 18 6.29 -6.58 12.45
N VAL A 19 7.31 -6.69 11.60
CA VAL A 19 7.26 -7.62 10.44
C VAL A 19 7.26 -9.09 10.82
N ALA A 20 7.50 -9.43 12.09
CA ALA A 20 7.40 -10.79 12.62
C ALA A 20 6.07 -11.07 13.33
N GLU A 21 5.13 -10.12 13.31
CA GLU A 21 3.81 -10.24 13.96
C GLU A 21 2.75 -10.83 13.01
N ASP A 22 3.07 -11.96 12.38
CA ASP A 22 2.11 -12.69 11.53
C ASP A 22 0.82 -13.01 12.31
N ASP A 23 -0.30 -12.92 11.60
CA ASP A 23 -1.66 -13.20 12.07
C ASP A 23 -2.05 -12.42 13.35
N LEU A 24 -1.52 -11.19 13.53
CA LEU A 24 -1.78 -10.39 14.73
C LEU A 24 -3.27 -10.15 14.99
N ASP A 25 -4.02 -9.84 13.94
CA ASP A 25 -5.47 -9.66 13.97
C ASP A 25 -6.19 -10.92 14.46
N ARG A 26 -5.82 -12.09 13.94
CA ARG A 26 -6.41 -13.37 14.35
C ARG A 26 -6.04 -13.74 15.78
N ARG A 27 -4.75 -13.61 16.13
CA ARG A 27 -4.26 -13.87 17.49
C ARG A 27 -4.94 -12.97 18.52
N TRP A 28 -5.19 -11.70 18.17
CA TRP A 28 -5.95 -10.79 19.02
C TRP A 28 -7.39 -11.27 19.22
N GLN A 29 -8.09 -11.59 18.13
CA GLN A 29 -9.48 -12.05 18.19
C GLN A 29 -9.62 -13.37 18.95
N GLU A 30 -8.70 -14.32 18.75
CA GLU A 30 -8.67 -15.60 19.48
C GLU A 30 -8.44 -15.39 20.99
N ALA A 31 -7.57 -14.46 21.36
CA ALA A 31 -7.22 -14.20 22.77
C ALA A 31 -8.29 -13.37 23.52
N THR A 32 -9.01 -12.49 22.83
CA THR A 32 -9.88 -11.48 23.46
C THR A 32 -11.37 -11.66 23.14
N GLY A 33 -11.70 -12.37 22.05
CA GLY A 33 -13.04 -12.43 21.48
C GLY A 33 -13.44 -11.17 20.69
N GLU A 34 -12.59 -10.15 20.63
CA GLU A 34 -12.87 -8.91 19.90
C GLU A 34 -12.55 -9.07 18.40
N ALA A 35 -13.54 -8.84 17.54
CA ALA A 35 -13.33 -8.85 16.10
C ALA A 35 -12.49 -7.64 15.66
N VAL A 36 -11.49 -7.87 14.81
CA VAL A 36 -10.61 -6.82 14.28
C VAL A 36 -11.14 -6.38 12.91
N SER A 37 -11.46 -5.10 12.76
CA SER A 37 -11.94 -4.54 11.49
C SER A 37 -10.83 -4.03 10.58
N GLU A 38 -9.71 -3.59 11.16
CA GLU A 38 -8.54 -3.09 10.45
C GLU A 38 -7.29 -3.12 11.35
N VAL A 39 -6.11 -3.18 10.73
CA VAL A 39 -4.80 -3.10 11.40
C VAL A 39 -4.00 -1.95 10.80
N ILE A 40 -3.43 -1.12 11.65
CA ILE A 40 -2.56 0.00 11.26
C ILE A 40 -1.26 -0.13 12.02
N PHE A 41 -0.18 -0.46 11.30
CA PHE A 41 1.14 -0.58 11.90
C PHE A 41 1.84 0.77 11.93
N LEU A 42 2.30 1.16 13.11
CA LEU A 42 3.14 2.34 13.32
C LEU A 42 4.59 1.91 13.37
N SER A 43 5.37 2.30 12.36
CA SER A 43 6.68 1.71 12.13
C SER A 43 7.72 2.77 11.71
N LYS A 44 8.96 2.31 11.58
CA LYS A 44 10.10 3.09 11.12
C LYS A 44 10.35 2.75 9.66
N HIS A 45 10.45 3.79 8.84
CA HIS A 45 10.95 3.67 7.48
C HIS A 45 12.46 3.82 7.45
N THR A 46 13.16 3.03 6.64
CA THR A 46 14.61 3.18 6.38
C THR A 46 14.86 3.31 4.89
N ALA A 47 15.56 4.37 4.49
CA ALA A 47 15.87 4.64 3.09
C ALA A 47 17.33 5.01 2.90
N VAL A 48 17.96 4.46 1.85
CA VAL A 48 19.36 4.77 1.47
C VAL A 48 19.56 6.26 1.17
N SER A 49 18.52 6.96 0.72
CA SER A 49 18.58 8.40 0.46
C SER A 49 18.76 9.24 1.73
N ASN A 50 18.51 8.67 2.91
CA ASN A 50 18.45 9.35 4.21
C ASN A 50 17.50 10.56 4.25
N ARG A 51 16.63 10.72 3.25
CA ARG A 51 15.66 11.82 3.22
C ARG A 51 14.57 11.55 4.26
N PRO A 52 14.25 12.52 5.13
CA PRO A 52 13.13 12.37 6.05
C PRO A 52 11.82 12.24 5.29
N ALA A 53 10.99 11.30 5.72
CA ALA A 53 9.71 11.04 5.08
C ALA A 53 8.67 10.59 6.11
N LEU A 54 7.42 10.97 5.88
CA LEU A 54 6.27 10.34 6.51
C LEU A 54 5.54 9.58 5.41
N THR A 55 5.30 8.29 5.64
CA THR A 55 4.84 7.41 4.56
C THR A 55 3.64 6.58 4.97
N VAL A 56 2.89 6.15 3.96
CA VAL A 56 1.85 5.13 4.10
C VAL A 56 1.93 4.15 2.95
N HIS A 57 1.70 2.86 3.24
CA HIS A 57 1.72 1.86 2.18
C HIS A 57 0.93 0.58 2.53
N PRO A 58 0.48 -0.15 1.49
CA PRO A 58 -0.02 -1.52 1.64
C PRO A 58 1.15 -2.49 1.85
N ILE A 59 0.87 -3.68 2.38
CA ILE A 59 1.88 -4.71 2.65
C ILE A 59 1.69 -5.97 1.81
N GLY A 60 2.76 -6.74 1.65
CA GLY A 60 2.77 -7.99 0.91
C GLY A 60 4.12 -8.26 0.22
N VAL A 61 4.35 -9.51 -0.12
CA VAL A 61 5.51 -9.95 -0.91
C VAL A 61 5.05 -10.76 -2.15
N PRO A 62 4.24 -10.15 -3.02
CA PRO A 62 3.54 -10.87 -4.09
C PRO A 62 4.46 -11.40 -5.19
N HIS A 63 5.71 -10.92 -5.23
CA HIS A 63 6.69 -11.23 -6.26
C HIS A 63 7.57 -12.45 -5.97
N LEU A 64 7.53 -12.96 -4.74
CA LEU A 64 8.33 -14.11 -4.32
C LEU A 64 7.61 -15.41 -4.64
N ARG A 65 8.35 -16.44 -5.06
CA ARG A 65 7.88 -17.80 -5.24
C ARG A 65 7.72 -18.51 -3.89
N GLU A 66 6.89 -19.56 -3.85
CA GLU A 66 6.58 -20.31 -2.62
C GLU A 66 7.81 -20.88 -1.90
N ASP A 67 8.88 -21.18 -2.63
CA ASP A 67 10.15 -21.70 -2.10
C ASP A 67 11.14 -20.61 -1.63
N GLU A 68 10.83 -19.34 -1.87
CA GLU A 68 11.65 -18.21 -1.42
C GLU A 68 11.30 -17.80 0.01
N THR A 69 12.27 -17.29 0.77
CA THR A 69 12.02 -16.76 2.13
C THR A 69 11.94 -15.24 2.09
N PRO A 70 10.84 -14.62 2.53
CA PRO A 70 10.74 -13.17 2.56
C PRO A 70 11.75 -12.56 3.55
N PRO A 71 12.57 -11.58 3.13
CA PRO A 71 13.62 -11.03 3.99
C PRO A 71 13.05 -10.19 5.15
N GLN A 72 11.82 -9.70 5.02
CA GLN A 72 11.17 -8.81 5.98
C GLN A 72 9.75 -9.29 6.32
N GLY A 73 9.61 -10.60 6.55
CA GLY A 73 8.35 -11.21 7.00
C GLY A 73 7.26 -11.33 5.92
N GLY A 74 6.12 -11.90 6.32
CA GLY A 74 5.01 -12.23 5.44
C GLY A 74 5.18 -13.60 4.75
N ARG A 75 4.26 -13.89 3.81
CA ARG A 75 4.24 -15.14 3.06
C ARG A 75 4.55 -14.89 1.59
N PRO A 76 5.44 -15.66 0.93
CA PRO A 76 5.69 -15.52 -0.51
C PRO A 76 4.42 -15.57 -1.34
N GLY A 77 4.37 -14.77 -2.41
CA GLY A 77 3.25 -14.74 -3.34
C GLY A 77 1.95 -14.20 -2.73
N TRP A 78 2.00 -13.51 -1.58
CA TRP A 78 0.82 -12.97 -0.90
C TRP A 78 0.83 -11.44 -0.83
N ALA A 79 -0.38 -10.87 -0.84
CA ALA A 79 -0.67 -9.46 -0.60
C ALA A 79 -1.79 -9.33 0.44
N ALA A 80 -1.64 -8.41 1.40
CA ALA A 80 -2.67 -8.15 2.39
C ALA A 80 -3.89 -7.48 1.78
N VAL A 81 -5.05 -7.61 2.40
CA VAL A 81 -6.18 -6.72 2.08
C VAL A 81 -5.73 -5.29 2.38
N PRO A 82 -5.67 -4.36 1.40
CA PRO A 82 -5.17 -3.02 1.65
C PRO A 82 -6.20 -2.22 2.46
N ASN A 83 -5.73 -1.42 3.41
CA ASN A 83 -6.60 -0.54 4.16
C ASN A 83 -7.12 0.61 3.26
N PRO A 84 -8.45 0.83 3.15
CA PRO A 84 -9.01 1.94 2.36
C PRO A 84 -8.49 3.33 2.74
N ARG A 85 -7.94 3.48 3.95
CA ARG A 85 -7.41 4.73 4.47
C ARG A 85 -6.12 5.18 3.80
N ILE A 86 -5.38 4.35 3.06
CA ILE A 86 -4.06 4.72 2.47
C ILE A 86 -4.11 6.08 1.73
N GLY A 87 -4.98 6.22 0.73
CA GLY A 87 -5.10 7.48 -0.03
C GLY A 87 -5.60 8.66 0.81
N PRO A 88 -6.73 8.53 1.52
CA PRO A 88 -7.25 9.56 2.41
C PRO A 88 -6.26 10.01 3.50
N TRP A 89 -5.51 9.08 4.10
CA TRP A 89 -4.56 9.37 5.18
C TRP A 89 -3.27 9.99 4.66
N LEU A 90 -2.84 9.65 3.45
CA LEU A 90 -1.76 10.39 2.78
C LEU A 90 -2.12 11.88 2.65
N ARG A 91 -3.32 12.20 2.17
CA ARG A 91 -3.78 13.60 2.02
C ARG A 91 -3.95 14.29 3.37
N LEU A 92 -4.49 13.57 4.37
CA LEU A 92 -4.59 14.07 5.75
C LEU A 92 -3.20 14.36 6.34
N MET A 93 -2.24 13.45 6.15
CA MET A 93 -0.86 13.58 6.59
C MET A 93 -0.17 14.76 5.91
N GLN A 94 -0.40 14.99 4.61
CA GLN A 94 0.10 16.18 3.91
C GLN A 94 -0.39 17.47 4.55
N LYS A 95 -1.70 17.55 4.86
CA LYS A 95 -2.28 18.71 5.53
C LYS A 95 -1.69 18.90 6.94
N VAL A 96 -1.68 17.86 7.76
CA VAL A 96 -1.15 17.92 9.13
C VAL A 96 0.33 18.30 9.15
N ALA A 97 1.15 17.71 8.27
CA ALA A 97 2.57 18.02 8.18
C ALA A 97 2.83 19.46 7.74
N ALA A 98 2.03 19.99 6.80
CA ALA A 98 2.11 21.41 6.41
C ALA A 98 1.69 22.34 7.56
N ASP A 99 0.57 22.05 8.23
CA ASP A 99 0.05 22.85 9.34
C ASP A 99 1.02 22.87 10.55
N GLN A 100 1.79 21.80 10.75
CA GLN A 100 2.80 21.70 11.82
C GLN A 100 4.22 22.12 11.38
N GLY A 101 4.40 22.60 10.15
CA GLY A 101 5.69 23.10 9.66
C GLY A 101 6.74 22.01 9.40
N LEU A 102 6.33 20.76 9.21
CA LEU A 102 7.24 19.65 8.88
C LEU A 102 7.64 19.64 7.39
N VAL A 103 6.90 20.32 6.53
CA VAL A 103 7.21 20.47 5.09
C VAL A 103 7.94 21.80 4.87
N PRO A 104 9.03 21.86 4.07
CA PRO A 104 9.50 20.85 3.12
C PRO A 104 10.59 19.91 3.66
N GLU A 105 10.84 19.89 4.98
CA GLU A 105 11.81 18.97 5.57
C GLU A 105 11.40 17.53 5.29
N PHE A 106 10.24 17.09 5.76
CA PHE A 106 9.69 15.76 5.52
C PHE A 106 8.98 15.66 4.17
N GLU A 107 9.35 14.66 3.38
CA GLU A 107 8.57 14.23 2.21
C GLU A 107 7.35 13.42 2.67
N ILE A 108 6.15 13.78 2.22
CA ILE A 108 4.94 13.02 2.53
C ILE A 108 4.56 12.19 1.30
N THR A 109 4.73 10.87 1.38
CA THR A 109 4.70 10.02 0.19
C THR A 109 4.13 8.63 0.42
N LEU A 110 3.87 7.93 -0.68
CA LEU A 110 3.50 6.52 -0.68
C LEU A 110 4.74 5.65 -0.76
N GLU A 111 4.63 4.40 -0.32
CA GLU A 111 5.56 3.35 -0.71
C GLU A 111 4.83 2.25 -1.48
N ALA A 112 5.60 1.50 -2.27
CA ALA A 112 5.12 0.32 -2.95
C ALA A 112 4.73 -0.76 -1.95
N THR A 113 3.92 -1.73 -2.41
CA THR A 113 3.58 -2.92 -1.65
C THR A 113 4.85 -3.71 -1.36
N HIS A 114 5.19 -3.85 -0.09
CA HIS A 114 6.36 -4.62 0.31
C HIS A 114 6.23 -5.14 1.74
N HIS A 115 7.06 -6.16 2.04
CA HIS A 115 7.24 -6.82 3.33
C HIS A 115 5.96 -7.36 4.01
N GLY A 116 6.14 -8.04 5.14
CA GLY A 116 5.05 -8.54 5.98
C GLY A 116 4.58 -7.53 7.02
N PRO A 117 3.93 -7.98 8.10
CA PRO A 117 3.59 -9.37 8.44
C PRO A 117 2.41 -9.91 7.62
N LEU A 118 2.11 -11.20 7.77
CA LEU A 118 0.88 -11.83 7.28
C LEU A 118 -0.32 -11.32 8.08
N THR A 119 -1.38 -10.87 7.39
CA THR A 119 -2.65 -10.44 8.03
C THR A 119 -3.85 -10.93 7.24
N SER A 120 -5.02 -10.96 7.87
CA SER A 120 -6.30 -11.36 7.25
C SER A 120 -7.32 -10.23 7.12
N THR A 121 -7.05 -9.09 7.75
CA THR A 121 -7.91 -7.90 7.81
C THR A 121 -7.28 -6.72 7.05
N PRO A 122 -8.08 -5.71 6.64
CA PRO A 122 -7.56 -4.51 5.98
C PRO A 122 -6.38 -3.89 6.73
N THR A 123 -5.22 -3.82 6.08
CA THR A 123 -3.95 -3.48 6.72
C THR A 123 -3.20 -2.39 5.96
N MET A 124 -2.54 -1.51 6.70
CA MET A 124 -1.54 -0.57 6.16
C MET A 124 -0.44 -0.31 7.17
N PHE A 125 0.67 0.23 6.67
CA PHE A 125 1.71 0.84 7.48
C PHE A 125 1.61 2.37 7.41
N VAL A 126 1.99 3.01 8.51
CA VAL A 126 2.17 4.45 8.67
C VAL A 126 3.53 4.64 9.33
N GLU A 127 4.47 5.28 8.64
CA GLU A 127 5.86 5.27 9.08
C GLU A 127 6.48 6.66 9.17
N ILE A 128 7.52 6.74 10.01
CA ILE A 128 8.44 7.88 10.11
C ILE A 128 9.80 7.39 9.63
N GLY A 129 10.40 8.12 8.71
CA GLY A 129 11.71 7.82 8.15
C GLY A 129 12.61 9.04 8.04
N SER A 130 13.86 8.87 7.63
CA SER A 130 14.46 7.59 7.20
C SER A 130 15.63 7.12 8.06
N THR A 131 15.91 7.82 9.15
CA THR A 131 17.09 7.58 10.01
C THR A 131 16.72 7.67 11.49
N HIS A 132 17.62 7.22 12.36
CA HIS A 132 17.46 7.31 13.81
C HIS A 132 17.20 8.73 14.32
N GLU A 133 17.78 9.75 13.67
CA GLU A 133 17.54 11.15 13.98
C GLU A 133 16.05 11.53 13.80
N TYR A 134 15.42 11.03 12.73
CA TYR A 134 14.03 11.33 12.42
C TYR A 134 13.04 10.42 13.17
N TRP A 135 13.39 9.16 13.45
CA TRP A 135 12.52 8.25 14.20
C TRP A 135 12.19 8.75 15.61
N GLY A 136 13.10 9.52 16.22
CA GLY A 136 12.92 10.09 17.56
C GLY A 136 12.24 11.46 17.60
N ARG A 137 11.96 12.07 16.44
CA ARG A 137 11.38 13.42 16.34
C ARG A 137 9.95 13.44 16.91
N GLN A 138 9.78 14.15 18.01
CA GLN A 138 8.51 14.22 18.74
C GLN A 138 7.43 14.98 17.97
N ASP A 139 7.81 16.00 17.21
CA ASP A 139 6.92 16.73 16.30
C ASP A 139 6.40 15.84 15.16
N ALA A 140 7.27 15.02 14.55
CA ALA A 140 6.85 14.02 13.57
C ALA A 140 5.90 12.96 14.18
N ALA A 141 6.21 12.46 15.37
CA ALA A 141 5.34 11.53 16.08
C ALA A 141 3.99 12.15 16.45
N GLN A 142 3.99 13.43 16.85
CA GLN A 142 2.76 14.18 17.14
C GLN A 142 1.91 14.40 15.89
N ALA A 143 2.52 14.65 14.74
CA ALA A 143 1.83 14.73 13.46
C ALA A 143 1.14 13.40 13.12
N ILE A 144 1.86 12.28 13.22
CA ILE A 144 1.28 10.94 13.00
C ILE A 144 0.16 10.65 13.99
N ALA A 145 0.35 10.94 15.28
CA ALA A 145 -0.69 10.79 16.31
C ALA A 145 -1.95 11.61 15.98
N LEU A 146 -1.80 12.83 15.47
CA LEU A 146 -2.92 13.66 15.04
C LEU A 146 -3.62 13.09 13.79
N VAL A 147 -2.86 12.51 12.84
CA VAL A 147 -3.42 11.79 11.69
C VAL A 147 -4.24 10.59 12.16
N LEU A 148 -3.76 9.79 13.11
CA LEU A 148 -4.52 8.68 13.71
C LEU A 148 -5.78 9.20 14.41
N TRP A 149 -5.66 10.24 15.23
CA TRP A 149 -6.76 10.82 15.97
C TRP A 149 -7.90 11.29 15.06
N LYS A 150 -7.58 12.07 14.03
CA LYS A 150 -8.55 12.56 13.03
C LYS A 150 -9.02 11.44 12.10
N GLY A 151 -8.08 10.61 11.65
CA GLY A 151 -8.34 9.52 10.71
C GLY A 151 -9.31 8.47 11.24
N LEU A 152 -9.13 8.08 12.50
CA LEU A 152 -10.01 7.14 13.20
C LEU A 152 -11.29 7.80 13.73
N GLY A 153 -11.46 9.12 13.56
CA GLY A 153 -12.66 9.85 14.01
C GLY A 153 -12.76 10.03 15.52
N LEU A 154 -11.62 10.05 16.24
CA LEU A 154 -11.60 10.18 17.70
C LEU A 154 -11.89 11.60 18.21
N GLU A 155 -11.84 12.61 17.34
CA GLU A 155 -12.15 14.01 17.69
C GLU A 155 -13.65 14.26 17.80
N GLU A 156 -14.40 14.01 16.72
CA GLU A 156 -15.83 14.36 16.60
C GLU A 156 -16.67 13.24 15.95
N GLY A 157 -16.16 12.00 15.89
CA GLY A 157 -16.83 10.86 15.23
C GLY A 157 -16.70 10.82 13.70
N ASN A 158 -16.16 11.87 13.08
CA ASN A 158 -15.95 11.96 11.64
C ASN A 158 -14.62 11.29 11.22
N ALA A 159 -14.67 10.00 10.90
CA ALA A 159 -13.50 9.26 10.42
C ALA A 159 -13.13 9.62 8.97
N VAL A 160 -11.82 9.68 8.67
CA VAL A 160 -11.29 9.92 7.32
C VAL A 160 -10.88 8.61 6.67
N GLY A 161 -11.43 8.34 5.48
CA GLY A 161 -11.09 7.15 4.69
C GLY A 161 -11.90 5.90 5.03
N THR A 162 -13.08 6.07 5.63
CA THR A 162 -14.07 4.98 5.74
C THR A 162 -14.59 4.62 4.35
N TRP A 163 -14.45 3.37 3.96
CA TRP A 163 -15.04 2.86 2.72
C TRP A 163 -16.53 2.58 2.90
N LEU A 164 -17.36 3.40 2.27
CA LEU A 164 -18.81 3.20 2.16
C LEU A 164 -19.24 2.96 0.69
N GLY A 165 -18.25 2.89 -0.20
CA GLY A 165 -18.42 3.03 -1.63
C GLY A 165 -19.03 1.81 -2.31
N SER A 166 -19.67 2.09 -3.43
CA SER A 166 -20.12 1.12 -4.42
C SER A 166 -20.04 1.80 -5.80
N GLY A 167 -19.01 1.48 -6.56
CA GLY A 167 -18.74 2.03 -7.89
C GLY A 167 -17.61 3.08 -7.95
N GLU A 168 -17.08 3.53 -6.81
CA GLU A 168 -15.90 4.39 -6.79
C GLU A 168 -14.68 3.64 -7.35
N LYS A 169 -13.80 4.41 -7.98
CA LYS A 169 -12.64 3.88 -8.68
C LYS A 169 -11.47 3.76 -7.73
N VAL A 170 -10.84 2.59 -7.77
CA VAL A 170 -9.71 2.24 -6.89
C VAL A 170 -8.49 2.00 -7.75
N LEU A 171 -7.41 2.73 -7.47
CA LEU A 171 -6.16 2.62 -8.20
C LEU A 171 -5.38 1.38 -7.77
N LEU A 172 -5.09 0.50 -8.74
CA LEU A 172 -4.02 -0.50 -8.68
C LEU A 172 -2.81 0.05 -9.45
N GLY A 173 -1.73 0.37 -8.75
CA GLY A 173 -0.52 0.93 -9.37
C GLY A 173 0.40 -0.17 -9.90
N ILE A 174 0.86 -0.04 -11.14
CA ILE A 174 1.77 -1.01 -11.77
C ILE A 174 2.96 -0.28 -12.39
N GLY A 175 4.16 -0.59 -11.91
CA GLY A 175 5.43 0.01 -12.29
C GLY A 175 5.90 1.10 -11.33
N GLY A 176 7.01 1.74 -11.67
CA GLY A 176 7.64 2.77 -10.85
C GLY A 176 8.70 2.23 -9.89
N GLY A 177 9.38 3.17 -9.25
CA GLY A 177 10.26 2.88 -8.12
C GLY A 177 9.47 2.64 -6.83
N HIS A 178 10.20 2.47 -5.73
CA HIS A 178 9.62 2.20 -4.41
C HIS A 178 8.64 3.29 -3.93
N TYR A 179 8.90 4.58 -4.18
CA TYR A 179 7.98 5.68 -3.80
C TYR A 179 6.86 5.98 -4.82
N ALA A 180 6.71 5.16 -5.86
CA ALA A 180 5.58 5.21 -6.80
C ALA A 180 5.15 6.62 -7.31
N PRO A 181 6.08 7.52 -7.74
CA PRO A 181 5.78 8.95 -7.90
C PRO A 181 4.68 9.27 -8.94
N ARG A 182 4.58 8.48 -10.02
CA ARG A 182 3.49 8.69 -11.00
C ARG A 182 2.12 8.30 -10.49
N HIS A 183 2.05 7.34 -9.58
CA HIS A 183 0.79 6.97 -8.93
C HIS A 183 0.44 8.04 -7.89
N MET A 184 1.44 8.56 -7.19
CA MET A 184 1.31 9.68 -6.26
C MET A 184 0.64 10.90 -6.90
N ASP A 185 1.04 11.30 -8.11
CA ASP A 185 0.43 12.42 -8.88
C ASP A 185 -1.10 12.29 -9.05
N ILE A 186 -1.63 11.07 -8.93
CA ILE A 186 -3.07 10.78 -9.00
C ILE A 186 -3.65 10.73 -7.59
N VAL A 187 -3.04 9.97 -6.67
CA VAL A 187 -3.56 9.70 -5.33
C VAL A 187 -3.65 10.95 -4.44
N ILE A 188 -2.82 11.97 -4.68
CA ILE A 188 -2.92 13.26 -3.98
C ILE A 188 -4.23 14.01 -4.25
N LYS A 189 -4.94 13.67 -5.33
CA LYS A 189 -6.19 14.33 -5.70
C LYS A 189 -7.33 13.78 -4.85
N ASP A 190 -8.23 14.67 -4.47
CA ASP A 190 -9.40 14.31 -3.65
C ASP A 190 -10.28 13.25 -4.35
N GLY A 191 -10.83 12.36 -3.54
CA GLY A 191 -11.73 11.28 -4.00
C GLY A 191 -11.03 10.08 -4.63
N VAL A 192 -9.69 10.09 -4.76
CA VAL A 192 -8.95 8.93 -5.27
C VAL A 192 -8.69 7.92 -4.15
N TRP A 193 -9.12 6.68 -4.39
CA TRP A 193 -8.83 5.51 -3.59
C TRP A 193 -7.66 4.73 -4.21
N VAL A 194 -6.87 4.07 -3.36
CA VAL A 194 -5.68 3.33 -3.79
C VAL A 194 -5.61 2.02 -3.03
N GLY A 195 -5.40 0.94 -3.77
CA GLY A 195 -5.10 -0.39 -3.22
C GLY A 195 -3.61 -0.64 -3.24
N HIS A 196 -3.21 -1.71 -3.93
CA HIS A 196 -1.79 -2.06 -4.08
C HIS A 196 -1.04 -1.19 -5.08
N LEU A 197 0.24 -1.01 -4.80
CA LEU A 197 1.22 -0.35 -5.67
C LEU A 197 2.35 -1.34 -5.94
N LEU A 198 2.47 -1.82 -7.18
CA LEU A 198 3.47 -2.80 -7.60
C LEU A 198 4.64 -2.08 -8.27
N SER A 199 5.74 -1.90 -7.54
CA SER A 199 6.99 -1.38 -8.09
C SER A 199 7.58 -2.33 -9.16
N GLY A 200 8.57 -1.86 -9.92
CA GLY A 200 9.28 -2.69 -10.89
C GLY A 200 9.90 -3.96 -10.29
N TYR A 201 10.42 -3.93 -9.05
CA TYR A 201 10.96 -5.12 -8.40
C TYR A 201 9.86 -6.11 -7.97
N SER A 202 8.62 -5.65 -7.81
CA SER A 202 7.47 -6.50 -7.52
C SER A 202 6.91 -7.20 -8.77
N LEU A 203 7.52 -6.97 -9.94
CA LEU A 203 7.10 -7.48 -11.23
C LEU A 203 8.28 -8.18 -11.93
N PRO A 204 8.85 -9.26 -11.34
CA PRO A 204 9.94 -9.98 -11.98
C PRO A 204 9.44 -10.63 -13.27
N MET A 205 10.08 -10.27 -14.39
CA MET A 205 9.73 -10.72 -15.74
C MET A 205 10.94 -11.33 -16.42
N ASP A 206 10.80 -12.57 -16.84
CA ASP A 206 11.81 -13.29 -17.61
C ASP A 206 11.58 -13.03 -19.10
N ALA A 207 12.62 -12.54 -19.78
CA ALA A 207 12.51 -12.22 -21.21
C ALA A 207 12.16 -13.49 -22.01
N PRO A 208 11.26 -13.40 -23.00
CA PRO A 208 10.90 -14.56 -23.81
C PRO A 208 12.11 -15.00 -24.64
N ALA A 209 12.21 -16.31 -24.88
CA ALA A 209 13.26 -16.86 -25.73
C ALA A 209 13.23 -16.20 -27.12
N GLN A 210 14.41 -15.88 -27.66
CA GLN A 210 14.52 -15.33 -29.01
C GLN A 210 14.92 -16.43 -29.99
N VAL A 211 14.10 -16.65 -31.02
CA VAL A 211 14.42 -17.53 -32.14
C VAL A 211 14.40 -16.67 -33.41
N ASN A 212 15.53 -16.62 -34.13
CA ASN A 212 15.71 -15.81 -35.34
C ASN A 212 15.34 -14.32 -35.19
N GLY A 213 15.68 -13.73 -34.04
CA GLY A 213 15.39 -12.31 -33.73
C GLY A 213 13.92 -12.00 -33.48
N LYS A 214 13.04 -13.01 -33.45
CA LYS A 214 11.65 -12.88 -33.04
C LYS A 214 11.48 -13.49 -31.64
N SER A 215 10.76 -12.79 -30.78
CA SER A 215 10.34 -13.33 -29.48
C SER A 215 9.38 -14.50 -29.72
N SER A 216 9.79 -15.70 -29.33
CA SER A 216 8.99 -16.91 -29.41
C SER A 216 8.89 -17.52 -28.02
N GLY A 217 7.78 -17.29 -27.34
CA GLY A 217 7.53 -17.79 -25.99
C GLY A 217 6.74 -16.79 -25.15
N GLU A 218 6.11 -17.31 -24.10
CA GLU A 218 5.45 -16.51 -23.08
C GLU A 218 6.48 -15.80 -22.19
N VAL A 219 6.14 -14.62 -21.68
CA VAL A 219 6.97 -13.92 -20.70
C VAL A 219 6.83 -14.60 -19.33
N GLY A 220 7.93 -15.20 -18.85
CA GLY A 220 7.98 -15.87 -17.55
C GLY A 220 8.11 -14.91 -16.37
N GLY A 221 8.25 -15.48 -15.17
CA GLY A 221 8.40 -14.76 -13.90
C GLY A 221 7.09 -14.58 -13.12
N MET A 222 7.19 -14.02 -11.92
CA MET A 222 6.05 -13.89 -10.99
C MET A 222 5.15 -12.68 -11.28
N TRP A 223 5.43 -11.86 -12.30
CA TRP A 223 4.68 -10.64 -12.57
C TRP A 223 3.16 -10.82 -12.73
N LYS A 224 2.70 -11.90 -13.40
CA LYS A 224 1.26 -12.19 -13.54
C LYS A 224 0.64 -12.47 -12.18
N HIS A 225 1.28 -13.34 -11.41
CA HIS A 225 0.88 -13.67 -10.04
C HIS A 225 0.82 -12.41 -9.17
N SER A 226 1.86 -11.56 -9.23
CA SER A 226 1.91 -10.32 -8.47
C SER A 226 0.72 -9.41 -8.75
N ILE A 227 0.38 -9.22 -10.02
CA ILE A 227 -0.78 -8.42 -10.44
C ILE A 227 -2.06 -9.08 -9.94
N GLN A 228 -2.23 -10.39 -10.14
CA GLN A 228 -3.45 -11.11 -9.78
C GLN A 228 -3.76 -11.03 -8.29
N VAL A 229 -2.80 -11.41 -7.43
CA VAL A 229 -3.04 -11.44 -5.97
C VAL A 229 -3.27 -10.04 -5.42
N SER A 230 -2.58 -9.04 -5.96
CA SER A 230 -2.75 -7.64 -5.56
C SER A 230 -4.08 -7.06 -6.04
N TYR A 231 -4.55 -7.46 -7.23
CA TYR A 231 -5.85 -7.06 -7.76
C TYR A 231 -6.99 -7.67 -6.91
N GLU A 232 -6.94 -8.96 -6.60
CA GLU A 232 -7.97 -9.60 -5.78
C GLU A 232 -7.95 -9.10 -4.33
N ALA A 233 -6.78 -8.89 -3.74
CA ALA A 233 -6.66 -8.27 -2.42
C ALA A 233 -7.24 -6.85 -2.42
N THR A 234 -6.97 -6.05 -3.47
CA THR A 234 -7.58 -4.73 -3.63
C THR A 234 -9.10 -4.83 -3.72
N LYS A 235 -9.65 -5.75 -4.52
CA LYS A 235 -11.12 -5.95 -4.57
C LYS A 235 -11.70 -6.32 -3.21
N ALA A 236 -11.00 -7.13 -2.41
CA ALA A 236 -11.43 -7.50 -1.07
C ALA A 236 -11.43 -6.31 -0.10
N GLY A 237 -10.48 -5.37 -0.24
CA GLY A 237 -10.42 -4.15 0.57
C GLY A 237 -11.45 -3.09 0.18
N PHE A 238 -11.96 -3.17 -1.05
CA PHE A 238 -12.89 -2.21 -1.63
C PHE A 238 -14.11 -2.91 -2.23
N PRO A 239 -14.94 -3.58 -1.41
CA PRO A 239 -16.13 -4.28 -1.90
C PRO A 239 -17.06 -3.30 -2.63
N GLY A 240 -17.48 -3.67 -3.83
CA GLY A 240 -18.31 -2.83 -4.70
C GLY A 240 -17.55 -1.78 -5.50
N GLY A 241 -16.24 -1.58 -5.29
CA GLY A 241 -15.42 -0.62 -6.04
C GLY A 241 -15.01 -1.11 -7.44
N GLU A 242 -14.75 -0.18 -8.35
CA GLU A 242 -14.16 -0.45 -9.67
C GLU A 242 -12.63 -0.38 -9.56
N VAL A 243 -11.95 -1.52 -9.48
CA VAL A 243 -10.47 -1.55 -9.45
C VAL A 243 -9.92 -1.34 -10.87
N ILE A 244 -9.17 -0.25 -11.05
CA ILE A 244 -8.59 0.18 -12.33
C ILE A 244 -7.06 0.20 -12.20
N ALA A 245 -6.37 -0.42 -13.15
CA ALA A 245 -4.92 -0.39 -13.23
C ALA A 245 -4.42 0.97 -13.77
N HIS A 246 -3.48 1.60 -13.07
CA HIS A 246 -2.65 2.67 -13.62
C HIS A 246 -1.25 2.14 -13.92
N LEU A 247 -0.74 2.39 -15.13
CA LEU A 247 0.59 1.93 -15.57
C LEU A 247 1.59 3.09 -15.57
N ASP A 248 2.72 2.95 -14.86
CA ASP A 248 3.89 3.79 -15.11
C ASP A 248 4.56 3.37 -16.43
N GLN A 249 4.10 4.02 -17.51
CA GLN A 249 4.56 3.77 -18.88
C GLN A 249 6.07 3.94 -19.09
N LYS A 250 6.76 4.70 -18.22
CA LYS A 250 8.20 4.97 -18.35
C LYS A 250 9.07 3.94 -17.61
N SER A 251 8.47 3.10 -16.77
CA SER A 251 9.18 2.10 -15.97
C SER A 251 9.43 0.77 -16.67
N PHE A 252 8.96 0.60 -17.91
CA PHE A 252 8.95 -0.69 -18.60
C PHE A 252 9.54 -0.60 -20.01
N LYS A 253 10.26 -1.66 -20.42
CA LYS A 253 10.62 -1.89 -21.83
C LYS A 253 9.35 -2.15 -22.65
N GLY A 254 9.41 -1.92 -23.97
CA GLY A 254 8.26 -2.10 -24.86
C GLY A 254 7.60 -3.48 -24.75
N TRP A 255 8.40 -4.55 -24.69
CA TRP A 255 7.88 -5.91 -24.55
C TRP A 255 7.22 -6.18 -23.19
N GLN A 256 7.73 -5.59 -22.09
CA GLN A 256 7.13 -5.71 -20.76
C GLN A 256 5.75 -5.03 -20.74
N LYS A 257 5.65 -3.83 -21.33
CA LYS A 257 4.37 -3.10 -21.43
C LYS A 257 3.33 -3.88 -22.21
N ASN A 258 3.72 -4.47 -23.33
CA ASN A 258 2.83 -5.26 -24.16
C ASN A 258 2.33 -6.49 -23.37
N ALA A 259 3.23 -7.22 -22.71
CA ALA A 259 2.85 -8.38 -21.90
C ALA A 259 1.89 -8.00 -20.76
N ILE A 260 2.19 -6.94 -20.00
CA ILE A 260 1.33 -6.46 -18.92
C ILE A 260 -0.05 -6.03 -19.47
N THR A 261 -0.06 -5.26 -20.55
CA THR A 261 -1.31 -4.74 -21.15
C THR A 261 -2.19 -5.87 -21.68
N SER A 262 -1.59 -6.84 -22.39
CA SER A 262 -2.29 -8.03 -22.88
C SER A 262 -2.86 -8.85 -21.72
N TYR A 263 -2.08 -9.08 -20.66
CA TYR A 263 -2.57 -9.82 -19.50
C TYR A 263 -3.71 -9.11 -18.77
N LEU A 264 -3.61 -7.79 -18.55
CA LEU A 264 -4.69 -7.01 -17.94
C LEU A 264 -5.97 -7.11 -18.78
N GLN A 265 -5.86 -7.06 -20.11
CA GLN A 265 -7.00 -7.24 -21.01
C GLN A 265 -7.58 -8.67 -20.92
N GLU A 266 -6.73 -9.71 -20.89
CA GLU A 266 -7.16 -11.10 -20.71
C GLU A 266 -7.91 -11.31 -19.38
N GLN A 267 -7.48 -10.64 -18.31
CA GLN A 267 -8.13 -10.68 -17.00
C GLN A 267 -9.32 -9.71 -16.87
N ASN A 268 -9.68 -8.98 -17.94
CA ASN A 268 -10.71 -7.93 -17.93
C ASN A 268 -10.45 -6.83 -16.87
N ILE A 269 -9.19 -6.55 -16.57
CA ILE A 269 -8.79 -5.46 -15.68
C ILE A 269 -8.61 -4.19 -16.52
N ARG A 270 -9.45 -3.18 -16.26
CA ARG A 270 -9.41 -1.91 -16.98
C ARG A 270 -8.09 -1.18 -16.72
N ILE A 271 -7.49 -0.63 -17.78
CA ILE A 271 -6.36 0.29 -17.70
C ILE A 271 -6.89 1.73 -17.78
N GLY A 272 -6.62 2.52 -16.74
CA GLY A 272 -7.05 3.91 -16.62
C GLY A 272 -5.94 4.92 -16.94
N LYS A 273 -6.35 6.08 -17.43
CA LYS A 273 -5.55 7.31 -17.46
C LYS A 273 -5.71 8.08 -16.14
N PRO A 274 -4.80 9.00 -15.79
CA PRO A 274 -4.88 9.77 -14.55
C PRO A 274 -6.26 10.41 -14.24
N ASN A 275 -6.97 10.92 -15.25
CA ASN A 275 -8.27 11.55 -15.07
C ASN A 275 -9.40 10.54 -14.87
N ASP A 276 -9.21 9.28 -15.24
CA ASP A 276 -10.24 8.26 -15.04
C ASP A 276 -10.49 8.01 -13.56
N PHE A 277 -9.50 8.18 -12.68
CA PHE A 277 -9.60 7.93 -11.23
C PHE A 277 -10.32 9.01 -10.44
N LEU A 278 -10.57 10.17 -11.05
CA LEU A 278 -11.25 11.26 -10.38
C LEU A 278 -12.75 10.98 -10.38
N CYS A 279 -13.39 11.20 -9.23
CA CYS A 279 -14.85 11.26 -9.20
C CYS A 279 -15.31 12.37 -10.14
N THR A 280 -16.07 12.01 -11.16
CA THR A 280 -16.93 12.97 -11.85
C THR A 280 -17.94 13.42 -10.82
N LYS A 281 -17.82 14.65 -10.31
CA LYS A 281 -18.94 15.30 -9.63
C LYS A 281 -20.11 15.26 -10.61
N ILE A 282 -21.11 14.45 -10.30
CA ILE A 282 -22.43 14.55 -10.92
C ILE A 282 -23.15 15.70 -10.23
#